data_AF-A0A537RJ64-F1
#
_entry.id   AF-A0A537RJ64-F1
#
_cell.length_a   1.000
_cell.length_b   1.000
_cell.length_c   1.000
_cell.angle_alpha   90.00
_cell.angle_beta   90.00
_cell.angle_gamma   90.00
#
_symmetry.space_group_name_H-M   'P 1'
#
loop_
_entity.id
_entity.type
_entity.pdbx_description
1 polymer ?
#
loop_
_entity_poly.entity_id
_entity_poly.type
_entity_poly.pdbx_seq_one_letter_code
_entity_poly.pdbx_strand_id
1 'polypeptide(L)'
;MRRITGLDWPLLTLATCLLALSAAGALAVNGFDDPKVGVVMLLQCIPYALATWLVVRGRAERAVSGRALASILLVGIAMRCLLLPGTPVSNDLFRYIWDGRVQAAGINPYLYVPSDATLSALRDAAIYPFINRADYAPTIYPPTSQIVFYLVTRISEAPIAMKAAMVAFEGLAVWAMLQLLALRGLPRSRILLYAWHPLPLWEFARSGHVDIVAIAFLLLAFLASERGSPLVAGIAFGAGVVTKY
;
A
#
# COMPACT_ATOMS: atom_id res chain seq x y z
N MET A 1 12.56 -6.41 -37.70
CA MET A 1 13.18 -7.01 -36.49
C MET A 1 12.52 -6.43 -35.24
N ARG A 2 11.60 -7.14 -34.57
CA ARG A 2 11.05 -6.73 -33.27
C ARG A 2 11.96 -7.29 -32.17
N ARG A 3 12.60 -6.41 -31.39
CA ARG A 3 13.49 -6.82 -30.28
C ARG A 3 12.66 -7.47 -29.16
N ILE A 4 13.03 -8.70 -28.81
CA ILE A 4 12.44 -9.53 -27.75
C ILE A 4 13.13 -9.21 -26.41
N THR A 5 13.12 -7.95 -25.98
CA THR A 5 13.87 -7.53 -24.78
C THR A 5 13.14 -6.44 -23.98
N GLY A 6 12.36 -6.82 -22.96
CA GLY A 6 11.79 -5.87 -22.00
C GLY A 6 10.57 -5.09 -22.50
N LEU A 7 10.18 -4.04 -21.75
CA LEU A 7 9.15 -3.08 -22.19
C LEU A 7 9.52 -2.55 -23.57
N ASP A 8 8.53 -2.41 -24.44
CA ASP A 8 8.73 -1.70 -25.70
C ASP A 8 9.02 -0.21 -25.44
N TRP A 9 9.61 0.47 -26.42
CA TRP A 9 10.01 1.86 -26.26
C TRP A 9 8.87 2.79 -25.79
N PRO A 10 7.58 2.62 -26.20
CA PRO A 10 6.50 3.46 -25.68
C PRO A 10 6.30 3.24 -24.19
N LEU A 11 6.28 1.99 -23.72
CA LEU A 11 6.04 1.69 -22.32
C LEU A 11 7.25 2.10 -21.45
N LEU A 12 8.49 2.04 -21.97
CA LEU A 12 9.68 2.59 -21.31
C LEU A 12 9.61 4.11 -21.15
N THR A 13 9.15 4.83 -22.17
CA THR A 13 8.93 6.28 -22.08
C THR A 13 7.91 6.60 -20.99
N LEU A 14 6.80 5.85 -20.94
CA LEU A 14 5.75 6.05 -19.93
C LEU A 14 6.23 5.70 -18.52
N ALA A 15 7.02 4.63 -18.37
CA ALA A 15 7.68 4.30 -17.11
C ALA A 15 8.56 5.47 -16.63
N THR A 16 9.36 6.04 -17.54
CA THR A 16 10.27 7.13 -17.23
C THR A 16 9.50 8.38 -16.81
N CYS A 17 8.40 8.72 -17.51
CA CYS A 17 7.52 9.81 -17.11
C CYS A 17 6.91 9.59 -15.71
N LEU A 18 6.42 8.38 -15.42
CA LEU A 18 5.86 8.05 -14.10
C LEU A 18 6.90 8.10 -12.98
N LEU A 19 8.13 7.64 -13.23
CA LEU A 19 9.24 7.76 -12.29
C LEU A 19 9.60 9.22 -12.03
N ALA A 20 9.70 10.04 -13.08
CA ALA A 20 9.98 11.46 -12.96
C ALA A 20 8.89 12.19 -12.18
N LEU A 21 7.61 11.92 -12.46
CA LEU A 21 6.48 12.49 -11.72
C LEU A 21 6.45 12.03 -10.27
N SER A 22 6.79 10.76 -10.00
CA SER A 22 6.89 10.23 -8.62
C SER A 22 8.03 10.87 -7.85
N ALA A 23 9.19 11.07 -8.47
CA ALA A 23 10.32 11.77 -7.87
C ALA A 23 9.99 13.25 -7.61
N ALA A 24 9.39 13.94 -8.58
CA ALA A 24 8.93 15.32 -8.41
C ALA A 24 7.89 15.44 -7.29
N GLY A 25 6.93 14.51 -7.25
CA GLY A 25 5.93 14.43 -6.18
C GLY A 25 6.55 14.19 -4.81
N ALA A 26 7.52 13.27 -4.71
CA ALA A 26 8.22 12.98 -3.47
C ALA A 26 8.91 14.21 -2.86
N LEU A 27 9.43 15.09 -3.72
CA LEU A 27 10.08 16.35 -3.36
C LEU A 27 9.08 17.48 -3.07
N ALA A 28 7.97 17.55 -3.81
CA ALA A 28 7.02 18.66 -3.76
C ALA A 28 5.96 18.55 -2.66
N VAL A 29 5.57 17.32 -2.30
CA VAL A 29 4.52 17.01 -1.30
C VAL A 29 5.17 16.76 0.05
N ASN A 30 5.10 17.75 0.96
CA ASN A 30 5.91 17.75 2.19
C ASN A 30 5.11 17.94 3.50
N GLY A 31 3.78 17.85 3.44
CA GLY A 31 2.93 17.98 4.62
C GLY A 31 1.67 17.12 4.56
N PHE A 32 0.98 17.06 5.70
CA PHE A 32 -0.34 16.44 5.81
C PHE A 32 -1.37 17.24 5.01
N ASP A 33 -2.28 16.54 4.36
CA ASP A 33 -3.35 17.11 3.54
C ASP A 33 -2.84 18.11 2.47
N ASP A 34 -1.57 17.97 2.02
CA ASP A 34 -0.99 18.87 1.02
C ASP A 34 -1.75 18.71 -0.32
N PRO A 35 -2.44 19.75 -0.80
CA PRO A 35 -3.30 19.66 -1.98
C PRO A 35 -2.54 19.33 -3.27
N LYS A 36 -1.21 19.52 -3.29
CA LYS A 36 -0.36 19.13 -4.43
C LYS A 36 -0.41 17.64 -4.72
N VAL A 37 -0.74 16.80 -3.73
CA VAL A 37 -0.90 15.35 -3.94
C VAL A 37 -1.90 15.06 -5.07
N GLY A 38 -3.04 15.78 -5.08
CA GLY A 38 -4.07 15.62 -6.09
C GLY A 38 -3.57 16.03 -7.47
N VAL A 39 -2.84 17.13 -7.57
CA VAL A 39 -2.24 17.60 -8.84
C VAL A 39 -1.25 16.57 -9.38
N VAL A 40 -0.34 16.06 -8.55
CA VAL A 40 0.64 15.06 -8.98
C VAL A 40 -0.04 13.76 -9.40
N MET A 41 -1.05 13.29 -8.66
CA MET A 41 -1.83 12.11 -9.02
C MET A 41 -2.53 12.29 -10.37
N LEU A 42 -3.17 13.43 -10.61
CA LEU A 42 -3.82 13.74 -11.89
C LEU A 42 -2.82 13.75 -13.06
N LEU A 43 -1.61 14.31 -12.86
CA LEU A 43 -0.55 14.25 -13.85
C LEU A 43 -0.06 12.82 -14.11
N GLN A 44 0.06 11.99 -13.07
CA GLN A 44 0.43 10.58 -13.19
C GLN A 44 -0.64 9.74 -13.92
N CYS A 45 -1.92 10.10 -13.80
CA CYS A 45 -3.02 9.40 -14.47
C CYS A 45 -2.88 9.39 -16.00
N ILE A 46 -2.27 10.42 -16.61
CA ILE A 46 -2.11 10.51 -18.08
C ILE A 46 -1.19 9.40 -18.63
N PRO A 47 0.11 9.32 -18.24
CA PRO A 47 0.97 8.23 -18.70
C PRO A 47 0.52 6.85 -18.20
N TYR A 48 -0.09 6.78 -17.01
CA TYR A 48 -0.68 5.54 -16.50
C TYR A 48 -1.83 5.03 -17.39
N ALA A 49 -2.76 5.89 -17.79
CA ALA A 49 -3.89 5.52 -18.64
C ALA A 49 -3.42 5.05 -20.01
N LEU A 50 -2.41 5.71 -20.59
CA LEU A 50 -1.82 5.29 -21.86
C LEU A 50 -1.08 3.95 -21.72
N ALA A 51 -0.32 3.73 -20.64
CA ALA A 51 0.35 2.46 -20.36
C ALA A 51 -0.66 1.31 -20.19
N THR A 52 -1.74 1.56 -19.47
CA THR A 52 -2.85 0.63 -19.29
C THR A 52 -3.53 0.30 -20.62
N TRP A 53 -3.83 1.32 -21.43
CA TRP A 53 -4.40 1.14 -22.76
C TRP A 53 -3.50 0.27 -23.64
N LEU A 54 -2.18 0.51 -23.66
CA LEU A 54 -1.23 -0.30 -24.40
C LEU A 54 -1.20 -1.76 -23.93
N VAL A 55 -1.20 -2.02 -22.61
CA VAL A 55 -1.19 -3.39 -22.07
C VAL A 55 -2.50 -4.14 -22.31
N VAL A 56 -3.64 -3.44 -22.31
CA VAL A 56 -4.95 -4.06 -22.51
C VAL A 56 -5.28 -4.26 -24.00
N ARG A 57 -4.94 -3.28 -24.86
CA ARG A 57 -5.25 -3.29 -26.30
C ARG A 57 -4.15 -3.90 -27.15
N GLY A 58 -2.89 -3.70 -26.79
CA GLY A 58 -1.80 -4.43 -27.39
C GLY A 58 -2.12 -5.89 -27.18
N ARG A 59 -2.31 -6.65 -28.27
CA ARG A 59 -2.47 -8.11 -28.19
C ARG A 59 -1.36 -8.58 -27.28
N ALA A 60 -1.71 -8.95 -26.04
CA ALA A 60 -0.78 -9.47 -25.08
C ALA A 60 -0.30 -10.76 -25.73
N GLU A 61 0.79 -10.65 -26.51
CA GLU A 61 1.44 -11.80 -27.09
C GLU A 61 1.59 -12.75 -25.92
N ARG A 62 1.12 -13.98 -26.12
CA ARG A 62 1.02 -15.04 -25.11
C ARG A 62 2.32 -15.28 -24.32
N ALA A 63 3.41 -14.59 -24.67
CA ALA A 63 4.64 -14.44 -23.93
C ALA A 63 5.00 -12.95 -23.76
N VAL A 64 4.42 -12.26 -22.77
CA VAL A 64 5.21 -11.21 -22.12
C VAL A 64 6.35 -11.96 -21.45
N SER A 65 7.54 -11.90 -22.05
CA SER A 65 8.75 -12.54 -21.52
C SER A 65 8.90 -12.21 -20.03
N GLY A 66 9.48 -13.11 -19.23
CA GLY A 66 9.72 -12.85 -17.81
C GLY A 66 10.42 -11.51 -17.55
N ARG A 67 11.19 -11.01 -18.53
CA ARG A 67 11.83 -9.69 -18.51
C ARG A 67 10.84 -8.53 -18.47
N ALA A 68 9.77 -8.55 -19.25
CA ALA A 68 8.81 -7.45 -19.27
C ALA A 68 7.95 -7.42 -17.99
N LEU A 69 7.56 -8.57 -17.46
CA LEU A 69 6.96 -8.64 -16.11
C LEU A 69 7.91 -8.10 -15.04
N ALA A 70 9.17 -8.54 -15.05
CA ALA A 70 10.18 -8.06 -14.11
C ALA A 70 10.36 -6.54 -14.19
N SER A 71 10.43 -5.96 -15.39
CA SER A 71 10.54 -4.51 -15.56
C SER A 71 9.30 -3.75 -15.06
N ILE A 72 8.08 -4.25 -15.29
CA ILE A 72 6.86 -3.64 -14.74
C ILE A 72 6.94 -3.57 -13.21
N LEU A 73 7.33 -4.69 -12.58
CA LEU A 73 7.46 -4.78 -11.13
C LEU A 73 8.59 -3.90 -10.60
N LEU A 74 9.76 -3.88 -11.25
CA LEU A 74 10.90 -3.03 -10.87
C LEU A 74 10.54 -1.54 -10.92
N VAL A 75 9.84 -1.09 -11.97
CA VAL A 75 9.36 0.30 -12.06
C VAL A 75 8.33 0.58 -10.95
N GLY A 76 7.40 -0.34 -10.70
CA GLY A 76 6.42 -0.23 -9.61
C GLY A 76 7.10 -0.11 -8.23
N ILE A 77 8.11 -0.93 -7.97
CA ILE A 77 8.91 -0.90 -6.73
C ILE A 77 9.68 0.41 -6.65
N ALA A 78 10.33 0.85 -7.72
CA ALA A 78 11.09 2.09 -7.74
C ALA A 78 10.22 3.32 -7.40
N MET A 79 9.00 3.42 -7.95
CA MET A 79 8.07 4.49 -7.60
C MET A 79 7.69 4.48 -6.11
N ARG A 80 7.47 3.29 -5.53
CA ARG A 80 7.18 3.13 -4.09
C ARG A 80 8.39 3.54 -3.24
N CYS A 81 9.59 3.11 -3.61
CA CYS A 81 10.83 3.48 -2.92
C CYS A 81 11.11 4.99 -2.96
N LEU A 82 10.75 5.68 -4.05
CA LEU A 82 10.88 7.14 -4.14
C LEU A 82 9.95 7.85 -3.15
N LEU A 83 8.76 7.32 -2.91
CA LEU A 83 7.74 7.96 -2.07
C LEU A 83 7.81 7.56 -0.59
N LEU A 84 8.30 6.35 -0.30
CA LEU A 84 8.36 5.77 1.04
C LEU A 84 9.03 6.66 2.10
N PRO A 85 10.17 7.35 1.85
CA PRO A 85 10.89 8.06 2.91
C PRO A 85 10.25 9.36 3.38
N GLY A 86 9.40 10.01 2.58
CA GLY A 86 8.91 11.35 2.94
C GLY A 86 7.67 11.35 3.83
N THR A 87 7.29 12.55 4.27
CA THR A 87 6.16 12.81 5.17
C THR A 87 4.88 12.20 4.61
N PRO A 88 4.13 11.42 5.41
CA PRO A 88 2.85 10.88 4.95
C PRO A 88 1.86 12.01 4.67
N VAL A 89 0.93 11.79 3.74
CA VAL A 89 -0.08 12.79 3.40
C VAL A 89 -1.22 12.77 4.43
N SER A 90 -1.46 11.62 5.07
CA SER A 90 -2.47 11.46 6.12
C SER A 90 -1.82 11.31 7.50
N ASN A 91 -2.56 11.74 8.53
CA ASN A 91 -2.18 11.59 9.94
C ASN A 91 -2.62 10.26 10.56
N ASP A 92 -3.38 9.42 9.86
CA ASP A 92 -3.89 8.15 10.39
C ASP A 92 -2.75 7.22 10.84
N LEU A 93 -1.61 7.26 10.15
CA LEU A 93 -0.42 6.48 10.48
C LEU A 93 0.02 6.64 11.94
N PHE A 94 -0.08 7.86 12.50
CA PHE A 94 0.33 8.14 13.87
C PHE A 94 -0.61 7.49 14.88
N ARG A 95 -1.89 7.33 14.55
CA ARG A 95 -2.81 6.54 15.35
C ARG A 95 -2.44 5.06 15.36
N TYR A 96 -1.96 4.52 14.25
CA TYR A 96 -1.53 3.12 14.18
C TYR A 96 -0.37 2.86 15.12
N ILE A 97 0.63 3.74 15.08
CA ILE A 97 1.81 3.66 15.93
C ILE A 97 1.42 3.83 17.41
N TRP A 98 0.56 4.80 17.71
CA TRP A 98 0.07 5.03 19.06
C TRP A 98 -0.65 3.81 19.64
N ASP A 99 -1.58 3.23 18.90
CA ASP A 99 -2.34 2.07 19.37
C ASP A 99 -1.42 0.86 19.60
N GLY A 100 -0.41 0.67 18.76
CA GLY A 100 0.64 -0.32 18.97
C GLY A 100 1.44 -0.09 20.26
N ARG A 101 1.81 1.16 20.55
CA ARG A 101 2.48 1.56 21.80
C ARG A 101 1.61 1.30 23.03
N VAL A 102 0.34 1.68 22.98
CA VAL A 102 -0.62 1.47 24.08
C VAL A 102 -0.75 -0.04 24.39
N GLN A 103 -0.87 -0.87 23.36
CA GLN A 103 -0.87 -2.33 23.52
C GLN A 103 0.46 -2.85 24.09
N ALA A 104 1.60 -2.31 23.66
CA ALA A 104 2.91 -2.69 24.18
C ALA A 104 3.10 -2.35 25.67
N ALA A 105 2.37 -1.36 26.18
CA ALA A 105 2.30 -1.04 27.62
C ALA A 105 1.33 -1.95 28.39
N GLY A 106 0.70 -2.93 27.75
CA GLY A 106 -0.30 -3.82 28.36
C GLY A 106 -1.67 -3.17 28.55
N ILE A 107 -1.92 -2.03 27.90
CA ILE A 107 -3.18 -1.29 28.01
C ILE A 107 -4.06 -1.61 26.79
N ASN A 108 -5.36 -1.79 27.02
CA ASN A 108 -6.33 -2.02 25.96
C ASN A 108 -6.62 -0.69 25.22
N PRO A 109 -6.33 -0.58 23.90
CA PRO A 109 -6.48 0.67 23.13
C PRO A 109 -7.95 1.08 22.89
N TYR A 110 -8.91 0.20 23.17
CA TYR A 110 -10.34 0.49 23.04
C TYR A 110 -10.93 1.24 24.25
N LEU A 111 -10.19 1.34 25.37
CA LEU A 111 -10.73 1.90 26.62
C LEU A 111 -10.56 3.41 26.75
N TYR A 112 -9.47 3.96 26.21
CA TYR A 112 -9.07 5.34 26.47
C TYR A 112 -8.78 6.11 25.18
N VAL A 113 -9.20 7.36 25.15
CA VAL A 113 -8.73 8.31 24.11
C VAL A 113 -7.25 8.62 24.34
N PRO A 114 -6.45 8.92 23.30
CA PRO A 114 -5.02 9.24 23.48
C PRO A 114 -4.73 10.35 24.51
N SER A 115 -5.61 11.33 24.60
CA SER A 115 -5.52 12.47 25.55
C SER A 115 -5.97 12.16 26.98
N ASP A 116 -6.40 10.93 27.28
CA ASP A 116 -6.76 10.51 28.64
C ASP A 116 -5.53 10.52 29.56
N ALA A 117 -5.69 11.05 30.79
CA ALA A 117 -4.60 11.19 31.75
C ALA A 117 -3.89 9.86 32.08
N THR A 118 -4.61 8.74 31.98
CA THR A 118 -4.09 7.37 32.16
C THR A 118 -2.95 7.05 31.17
N LEU A 119 -2.99 7.64 29.98
CA LEU A 119 -1.99 7.43 28.92
C LEU A 119 -0.88 8.50 28.89
N SER A 120 -0.88 9.44 29.84
CA SER A 120 0.04 10.59 29.85
C SER A 120 1.52 10.18 29.77
N ALA A 121 1.91 9.09 30.44
CA ALA A 121 3.27 8.57 30.46
C ALA A 121 3.75 8.02 29.09
N LEU A 122 2.85 7.73 28.16
CA LEU A 122 3.17 7.18 26.83
C LEU A 122 3.36 8.25 25.76
N ARG A 123 3.03 9.51 26.07
CA ARG A 123 3.05 10.64 25.14
C ARG A 123 4.49 11.11 24.91
N ASP A 124 4.87 11.25 23.65
CA ASP A 124 6.16 11.78 23.24
C ASP A 124 5.99 13.02 22.35
N ALA A 125 7.11 13.61 21.92
CA ALA A 125 7.09 14.74 20.99
C ALA A 125 7.00 14.31 19.52
N ALA A 126 7.24 13.03 19.20
CA ALA A 126 7.42 12.56 17.83
C ALA A 126 6.14 11.99 17.19
N ILE A 127 5.26 11.39 18.00
CA ILE A 127 4.05 10.69 17.56
C ILE A 127 2.81 11.39 18.10
N TYR A 128 2.75 11.64 19.42
CA TYR A 128 1.52 12.12 20.07
C TYR A 128 0.89 13.38 19.45
N PRO A 129 1.67 14.44 19.11
CA PRO A 129 1.11 15.67 18.54
C PRO A 129 0.41 15.48 17.18
N PHE A 130 0.69 14.39 16.47
CA PHE A 130 0.19 14.13 15.12
C PHE A 130 -0.96 13.12 15.09
N ILE A 131 -1.36 12.57 16.24
CA ILE A 131 -2.45 11.61 16.32
C ILE A 131 -3.77 12.29 15.97
N ASN A 132 -4.47 11.78 14.97
CA ASN A 132 -5.82 12.22 14.65
C ASN A 132 -6.79 11.90 15.80
N ARG A 133 -7.80 12.74 16.04
CA ARG A 133 -8.92 12.45 16.99
C ARG A 133 -8.48 12.10 18.42
N ALA A 134 -7.36 12.67 18.87
CA ALA A 134 -6.71 12.30 20.14
C ALA A 134 -7.57 12.64 21.38
N ASP A 135 -8.48 13.59 21.24
CA ASP A 135 -9.30 14.20 22.29
C ASP A 135 -10.67 13.55 22.48
N TYR A 136 -11.22 12.90 21.45
CA TYR A 136 -12.60 12.43 21.49
C TYR A 136 -12.84 10.99 21.06
N ALA A 137 -11.86 10.28 20.49
CA ALA A 137 -12.05 8.92 20.00
C ALA A 137 -11.00 7.92 20.54
N PRO A 138 -11.43 6.83 21.22
CA PRO A 138 -10.59 5.65 21.41
C PRO A 138 -10.34 5.00 20.04
N THR A 139 -9.59 3.90 20.00
CA THR A 139 -9.32 3.27 18.71
C THR A 139 -10.61 2.79 18.02
N ILE A 140 -10.70 3.08 16.72
CA ILE A 140 -11.75 2.59 15.82
C ILE A 140 -11.28 1.37 15.02
N TYR A 141 -9.99 1.00 15.15
CA TYR A 141 -9.39 -0.04 14.32
C TYR A 141 -9.71 -1.43 14.88
N PRO A 142 -10.28 -2.34 14.06
CA PRO A 142 -10.59 -3.71 14.44
C PRO A 142 -9.37 -4.60 14.82
N PRO A 143 -9.58 -5.82 15.35
CA PRO A 143 -8.50 -6.64 15.89
C PRO A 143 -7.34 -7.00 14.95
N THR A 144 -7.56 -7.27 13.66
CA THR A 144 -6.45 -7.60 12.73
C THR A 144 -5.53 -6.39 12.55
N SER A 145 -6.07 -5.19 12.40
CA SER A 145 -5.25 -3.99 12.28
C SER A 145 -4.51 -3.70 13.59
N GLN A 146 -5.14 -3.91 14.75
CA GLN A 146 -4.45 -3.80 16.04
C GLN A 146 -3.27 -4.77 16.18
N ILE A 147 -3.42 -6.02 15.74
CA ILE A 147 -2.34 -7.01 15.72
C ILE A 147 -1.18 -6.51 14.84
N VAL A 148 -1.47 -6.00 13.64
CA VAL A 148 -0.44 -5.44 12.75
C VAL A 148 0.28 -4.27 13.43
N PHE A 149 -0.48 -3.34 14.03
CA PHE A 149 0.08 -2.17 14.70
C PHE A 149 1.00 -2.55 15.86
N TYR A 150 0.56 -3.48 16.70
CA TYR A 150 1.35 -4.04 17.77
C TYR A 150 2.65 -4.69 17.25
N LEU A 151 2.55 -5.61 16.30
CA LEU A 151 3.71 -6.34 15.80
C LEU A 151 4.75 -5.42 15.14
N VAL A 152 4.31 -4.42 14.38
CA VAL A 152 5.23 -3.47 13.73
C VAL A 152 5.92 -2.60 14.78
N THR A 153 5.19 -2.09 15.77
CA THR A 153 5.77 -1.26 16.85
C THR A 153 6.72 -2.04 17.76
N ARG A 154 6.64 -3.38 17.81
CA ARG A 154 7.66 -4.23 18.45
C ARG A 154 9.00 -4.23 17.71
N ILE A 155 9.01 -3.90 16.42
CA ILE A 155 10.23 -3.77 15.61
C ILE A 155 10.71 -2.32 15.66
N SER A 156 9.82 -1.35 15.38
CA SER A 156 10.13 0.08 15.42
C SER A 156 8.85 0.91 15.45
N GLU A 157 8.87 1.98 16.24
CA GLU A 157 7.80 2.98 16.27
C GLU A 157 8.02 4.12 15.25
N ALA A 158 9.07 4.04 14.42
CA ALA A 158 9.30 5.04 13.39
C ALA A 158 8.21 4.98 12.29
N PRO A 159 7.68 6.12 11.81
CA PRO A 159 6.67 6.16 10.75
C PRO A 159 7.03 5.35 9.49
N ILE A 160 8.30 5.35 9.11
CA ILE A 160 8.79 4.59 7.95
C ILE A 160 8.63 3.06 8.14
N ALA A 161 8.71 2.54 9.37
CA ALA A 161 8.52 1.12 9.64
C ALA A 161 7.06 0.70 9.41
N MET A 162 6.10 1.52 9.86
CA MET A 162 4.69 1.28 9.60
C MET A 162 4.36 1.38 8.11
N LYS A 163 4.88 2.39 7.41
CA LYS A 163 4.73 2.49 5.95
C LYS A 163 5.35 1.29 5.21
N ALA A 164 6.54 0.86 5.62
CA ALA A 164 7.19 -0.31 5.03
C ALA A 164 6.38 -1.59 5.25
N ALA A 165 5.74 -1.75 6.42
CA ALA A 165 4.83 -2.86 6.67
C ALA A 165 3.62 -2.83 5.71
N MET A 166 3.01 -1.66 5.48
CA MET A 166 1.92 -1.53 4.51
C MET A 166 2.36 -1.88 3.08
N VAL A 167 3.56 -1.46 2.66
CA VAL A 167 4.14 -1.87 1.37
C VAL A 167 4.43 -3.37 1.32
N ALA A 168 4.79 -4.02 2.44
CA ALA A 168 4.95 -5.47 2.48
C ALA A 168 3.62 -6.21 2.30
N PHE A 169 2.53 -5.75 2.93
CA PHE A 169 1.17 -6.24 2.66
C PHE A 169 0.74 -5.96 1.21
N GLU A 170 1.15 -4.84 0.62
CA GLU A 170 0.97 -4.56 -0.80
C GLU A 170 1.68 -5.58 -1.68
N GLY A 171 2.91 -5.97 -1.32
CA GLY A 171 3.64 -7.05 -1.98
C GLY A 171 2.89 -8.38 -1.95
N LEU A 172 2.24 -8.71 -0.82
CA LEU A 172 1.39 -9.89 -0.68
C LEU A 172 0.15 -9.80 -1.58
N ALA A 173 -0.49 -8.62 -1.67
CA ALA A 173 -1.59 -8.36 -2.59
C ALA A 173 -1.16 -8.54 -4.06
N VAL A 174 -0.02 -7.97 -4.45
CA VAL A 174 0.57 -8.12 -5.80
C VAL A 174 0.85 -9.58 -6.13
N TRP A 175 1.45 -10.32 -5.20
CA TRP A 175 1.67 -11.75 -5.35
C TRP A 175 0.34 -12.50 -5.56
N ALA A 176 -0.66 -12.25 -4.73
CA ALA A 176 -1.97 -12.90 -4.86
C ALA A 176 -2.63 -12.59 -6.21
N MET A 177 -2.57 -11.34 -6.68
CA MET A 177 -3.06 -10.95 -8.01
C MET A 177 -2.31 -11.68 -9.14
N LEU A 178 -0.98 -11.83 -9.06
CA LEU A 178 -0.20 -12.57 -10.05
C LEU A 178 -0.57 -14.06 -10.09
N GLN A 179 -0.89 -14.66 -8.94
CA GLN A 179 -1.37 -16.03 -8.87
C GLN A 179 -2.78 -16.17 -9.46
N LEU A 180 -3.69 -15.26 -9.13
CA LEU A 180 -5.05 -15.23 -9.68
C LEU A 180 -5.05 -15.02 -11.20
N LEU A 181 -4.22 -14.11 -11.72
CA LEU A 181 -4.04 -13.93 -13.15
C LEU A 181 -3.58 -15.23 -13.83
N ALA A 182 -2.66 -15.96 -13.21
CA ALA A 182 -2.17 -17.22 -13.73
C ALA A 182 -3.23 -18.34 -13.72
N LEU A 183 -3.96 -18.50 -12.61
CA LEU A 183 -5.03 -19.49 -12.48
C LEU A 183 -6.14 -19.28 -13.52
N ARG A 184 -6.43 -18.01 -13.84
CA ARG A 184 -7.44 -17.62 -14.83
C ARG A 184 -6.92 -17.60 -16.28
N GLY A 185 -5.67 -18.02 -16.52
CA GLY A 185 -5.06 -17.98 -17.85
C GLY A 185 -4.93 -16.57 -18.44
N LEU A 186 -4.95 -15.53 -17.60
CA LEU A 186 -4.83 -14.14 -18.03
C LEU A 186 -3.35 -13.71 -18.10
N PRO A 187 -3.00 -12.77 -18.99
CA PRO A 187 -1.63 -12.27 -19.08
C PRO A 187 -1.16 -11.62 -17.78
N ARG A 188 -0.03 -12.09 -17.22
CA ARG A 188 0.56 -11.53 -15.99
C ARG A 188 1.00 -10.07 -16.13
N SER A 189 1.24 -9.59 -17.35
CA SER A 189 1.51 -8.15 -17.62
C SER A 189 0.40 -7.23 -17.17
N ARG A 190 -0.84 -7.73 -17.03
CA ARG A 190 -1.97 -6.96 -16.49
C ARG A 190 -1.75 -6.50 -15.06
N ILE A 191 -0.74 -7.02 -14.34
CA ILE A 191 -0.34 -6.46 -13.05
C ILE A 191 0.05 -4.98 -13.15
N LEU A 192 0.42 -4.47 -14.33
CA LEU A 192 0.68 -3.06 -14.58
C LEU A 192 -0.48 -2.17 -14.12
N LEU A 193 -1.72 -2.61 -14.32
CA LEU A 193 -2.94 -1.88 -13.95
C LEU A 193 -2.98 -1.56 -12.44
N TYR A 194 -2.31 -2.36 -11.62
CA TYR A 194 -2.16 -2.10 -10.19
C TYR A 194 -0.80 -1.48 -9.87
N ALA A 195 0.28 -2.10 -10.36
CA ALA A 195 1.64 -1.74 -9.99
C ALA A 195 2.00 -0.29 -10.36
N TRP A 196 1.39 0.26 -11.42
CA TRP A 196 1.63 1.63 -11.89
C TRP A 196 0.47 2.57 -11.60
N HIS A 197 -0.56 2.11 -10.90
CA HIS A 197 -1.70 2.96 -10.56
C HIS A 197 -1.25 4.07 -9.58
N PRO A 198 -1.60 5.34 -9.81
CA PRO A 198 -1.18 6.45 -8.95
C PRO A 198 -1.66 6.31 -7.50
N LEU A 199 -2.94 5.93 -7.30
CA LEU A 199 -3.55 5.83 -5.97
C LEU A 199 -2.76 4.95 -4.95
N PRO A 200 -2.43 3.66 -5.21
CA PRO A 200 -1.61 2.86 -4.28
C PRO A 200 -0.25 3.47 -3.91
N LEU A 201 0.37 4.24 -4.82
CA LEU A 201 1.64 4.90 -4.55
C LEU A 201 1.50 5.94 -3.43
N TRP A 202 0.42 6.70 -3.44
CA TRP A 202 0.18 7.77 -2.48
C TRP A 202 -0.49 7.26 -1.20
N GLU A 203 -1.49 6.38 -1.31
CA GLU A 203 -2.20 5.87 -0.13
C GLU A 203 -1.34 4.88 0.69
N PHE A 204 -0.64 3.94 0.03
CA PHE A 204 0.08 2.89 0.76
C PHE A 204 1.55 3.22 0.94
N ALA A 205 2.27 3.57 -0.13
CA ALA A 205 3.70 3.84 0.00
C ALA A 205 4.00 5.21 0.63
N ARG A 206 3.25 6.26 0.28
CA ARG A 206 3.44 7.60 0.89
C ARG A 206 2.70 7.74 2.23
N SER A 207 1.43 7.39 2.33
CA SER A 207 0.64 7.63 3.55
C SER A 207 0.65 6.46 4.53
N GLY A 208 0.88 5.24 4.07
CA GLY A 208 0.92 4.05 4.93
C GLY A 208 -0.45 3.67 5.47
N HIS A 209 -1.52 3.84 4.70
CA HIS A 209 -2.87 3.46 5.12
C HIS A 209 -3.04 1.95 5.30
N VAL A 210 -3.76 1.57 6.35
CA VAL A 210 -3.99 0.17 6.74
C VAL A 210 -4.91 -0.60 5.79
N ASP A 211 -5.64 0.08 4.91
CA ASP A 211 -6.55 -0.50 3.92
C ASP A 211 -5.92 -1.62 3.10
N ILE A 212 -4.63 -1.52 2.81
CA ILE A 212 -3.90 -2.53 2.06
C ILE A 212 -3.83 -3.88 2.78
N VAL A 213 -3.89 -3.90 4.11
CA VAL A 213 -3.96 -5.14 4.91
C VAL A 213 -5.28 -5.87 4.61
N ALA A 214 -6.40 -5.14 4.59
CA ALA A 214 -7.71 -5.70 4.27
C ALA A 214 -7.75 -6.21 2.82
N ILE A 215 -7.21 -5.43 1.88
CA ILE A 215 -7.11 -5.80 0.47
C ILE A 215 -6.24 -7.05 0.26
N ALA A 216 -5.10 -7.14 0.94
CA ALA A 216 -4.21 -8.30 0.87
C ALA A 216 -4.93 -9.58 1.33
N PHE A 217 -5.59 -9.53 2.48
CA PHE A 217 -6.36 -10.67 3.00
C PHE A 217 -7.56 -11.03 2.12
N LEU A 218 -8.25 -10.05 1.53
CA LEU A 218 -9.33 -10.31 0.57
C LEU A 218 -8.81 -11.03 -0.69
N LEU A 219 -7.69 -10.59 -1.24
CA LEU A 219 -7.07 -11.24 -2.41
C LEU A 219 -6.56 -12.64 -2.09
N LEU A 220 -6.05 -12.86 -0.87
CA LEU A 220 -5.72 -14.21 -0.39
C LEU A 220 -6.95 -15.10 -0.27
N ALA A 221 -8.08 -14.55 0.19
CA ALA A 221 -9.33 -15.29 0.26
C ALA A 221 -9.80 -15.74 -1.12
N PHE A 222 -9.76 -14.85 -2.13
CA PHE A 222 -10.05 -15.21 -3.51
C PHE A 222 -9.09 -16.27 -4.06
N LEU A 223 -7.79 -16.14 -3.79
CA LEU A 223 -6.79 -17.10 -4.23
C LEU A 223 -7.01 -18.49 -3.60
N ALA A 224 -7.29 -18.55 -2.29
CA ALA A 224 -7.59 -19.78 -1.59
C ALA A 224 -8.89 -20.43 -2.10
N SER A 225 -9.90 -19.61 -2.40
CA SER A 225 -11.16 -20.07 -2.98
C SER A 225 -10.94 -20.72 -4.35
N GLU A 226 -10.17 -20.10 -5.25
CA GLU A 226 -9.88 -20.69 -6.57
C GLU A 226 -9.01 -21.95 -6.51
N ARG A 227 -8.24 -22.13 -5.42
CA ARG A 227 -7.49 -23.35 -5.14
C ARG A 227 -8.31 -24.43 -4.43
N GLY A 228 -9.61 -24.23 -4.22
CA GLY A 228 -10.47 -25.20 -3.55
C GLY A 228 -10.18 -25.37 -2.05
N SER A 229 -9.66 -24.34 -1.38
CA SER A 229 -9.33 -24.36 0.05
C SER A 229 -10.29 -23.47 0.86
N PRO A 230 -11.54 -23.91 1.12
CA PRO A 230 -12.58 -23.06 1.72
C PRO A 230 -12.25 -22.59 3.15
N LEU A 231 -11.57 -23.42 3.95
CA LEU A 231 -11.15 -23.03 5.30
C LEU A 231 -10.16 -21.85 5.26
N VAL A 232 -9.14 -21.92 4.41
CA VAL A 232 -8.16 -20.85 4.25
C VAL A 232 -8.82 -19.60 3.70
N ALA A 233 -9.76 -19.75 2.76
CA ALA A 233 -10.53 -18.64 2.22
C ALA A 233 -11.35 -17.95 3.32
N GLY A 234 -12.04 -18.71 4.17
CA GLY A 234 -12.82 -18.20 5.29
C GLY A 234 -11.97 -17.47 6.33
N ILE A 235 -10.81 -18.03 6.71
CA ILE A 235 -9.87 -17.39 7.64
C ILE A 235 -9.33 -16.08 7.06
N ALA A 236 -8.87 -16.10 5.81
CA ALA A 236 -8.34 -14.90 5.17
C ALA A 236 -9.42 -13.81 5.01
N PHE A 237 -10.63 -14.20 4.60
CA PHE A 237 -11.75 -13.26 4.49
C PHE A 237 -12.10 -12.66 5.85
N GLY A 238 -12.23 -13.49 6.90
CA GLY A 238 -12.47 -13.03 8.27
C GLY A 238 -11.39 -12.09 8.80
N ALA A 239 -10.11 -12.36 8.49
CA ALA A 239 -9.01 -11.48 8.85
C ALA A 239 -9.09 -10.12 8.14
N GLY A 240 -9.41 -10.11 6.84
CA GLY A 240 -9.61 -8.89 6.06
C GLY A 240 -10.81 -8.07 6.53
N VAL A 241 -11.91 -8.75 6.85
CA VAL A 241 -13.10 -8.22 7.50
C VAL A 241 -12.68 -7.47 8.77
N VAL A 242 -12.11 -8.16 9.76
CA VAL A 242 -11.73 -7.53 11.04
C VAL A 242 -10.43 -6.73 10.96
N THR A 243 -10.10 -6.16 9.80
CA THR A 243 -9.07 -5.13 9.62
C THR A 243 -9.65 -3.72 9.54
N LYS A 244 -10.78 -3.53 8.84
CA LYS A 244 -11.38 -2.22 8.60
C LYS A 244 -12.88 -2.35 8.28
N TYR A 245 -13.73 -1.59 8.99
CA TYR A 245 -15.16 -1.37 8.73
C TYR A 245 -15.61 0.00 9.17
#